data_AF-A0A4Y2M5I9-F1
#
_entry.id   AF-A0A4Y2M5I9-F1
#
_cell.length_a   1.000
_cell.length_b   1.000
_cell.length_c   1.000
_cell.angle_alpha   90.00
_cell.angle_beta   90.00
_cell.angle_gamma   90.00
#
_symmetry.space_group_name_H-M   'P 1'
#
loop_
_entity.id
_entity.type
_entity.pdbx_description
1 polymer ?
#
loop_
_entity_poly.entity_id
_entity_poly.type
_entity_poly.pdbx_seq_one_letter_code
_entity_poly.pdbx_strand_id
1 'polypeptide(L)'
;MKKGTCSKMCPLHFIKETQFATDGYPLYRRRKPEDGGQTATVKMKSDSVVIDNRWIVPYNPLLLKMFDAHINVECCNSVKCIKYILKDVHKGSDQVVFAAN
;
A
#
# COMPACT_ATOMS: atom_id res chain seq x y z
N MET A 1 10.81 9.96 -8.58
CA MET A 1 12.02 10.09 -7.72
C MET A 1 12.27 11.55 -7.44
N LYS A 2 12.61 11.92 -6.19
CA LYS A 2 13.09 13.27 -5.85
C LYS A 2 14.51 13.10 -5.32
N LYS A 3 15.51 13.78 -5.91
CA LYS A 3 16.92 13.73 -5.45
C LYS A 3 17.50 12.30 -5.32
N GLY A 4 17.15 11.40 -6.23
CA GLY A 4 17.61 10.00 -6.19
C GLY A 4 16.90 9.12 -5.16
N THR A 5 16.02 9.66 -4.31
CA THR A 5 15.21 8.87 -3.37
C THR A 5 13.78 8.68 -3.88
N CYS A 6 13.17 7.56 -3.47
CA CYS A 6 11.78 7.27 -3.78
C CYS A 6 10.89 8.31 -3.07
N SER A 7 10.03 8.99 -3.81
CA SER A 7 9.08 9.97 -3.25
C SER A 7 8.04 9.33 -2.33
N LYS A 8 7.93 8.00 -2.34
CA LYS A 8 7.05 7.20 -1.49
C LYS A 8 7.82 6.54 -0.33
N MET A 9 9.10 6.88 -0.15
CA MET A 9 9.97 6.36 0.91
C MET A 9 10.16 4.83 0.89
N CYS A 10 9.98 4.19 -0.26
CA CYS A 10 10.36 2.78 -0.41
C CYS A 10 11.90 2.65 -0.51
N PRO A 11 12.49 1.58 0.07
CA PRO A 11 11.83 0.52 0.84
C PRO A 11 11.44 0.97 2.26
N LEU A 12 10.23 0.59 2.70
CA LEU A 12 9.75 0.84 4.06
C LEU A 12 10.39 -0.12 5.08
N HIS A 13 10.37 0.21 6.36
CA HIS A 13 10.92 -0.67 7.41
C HIS A 13 10.05 -1.91 7.62
N PHE A 14 10.66 -3.03 8.01
CA PHE A 14 9.93 -4.20 8.48
C PHE A 14 9.28 -3.89 9.84
N ILE A 15 8.05 -4.35 10.02
CA ILE A 15 7.28 -4.15 11.23
C ILE A 15 6.53 -5.44 11.52
N LYS A 16 6.73 -6.01 12.71
CA LYS A 16 6.17 -7.31 13.08
C LYS A 16 4.65 -7.30 13.21
N GLU A 17 4.06 -6.18 13.61
CA GLU A 17 2.64 -6.02 13.86
C GLU A 17 2.14 -4.65 13.38
N THR A 18 0.87 -4.55 13.02
CA THR A 18 0.28 -3.27 12.62
C THR A 18 0.15 -2.38 13.85
N GLN A 19 0.70 -1.16 13.79
CA GLN A 19 0.66 -0.20 14.89
C GLN A 19 -0.27 0.95 14.54
N PHE A 20 -1.14 1.30 15.49
CA PHE A 20 -2.04 2.44 15.39
C PHE A 20 -1.49 3.59 16.22
N ALA A 21 -1.19 4.71 15.57
CA ALA A 21 -0.84 5.94 16.26
C ALA A 21 -2.10 6.76 16.54
N THR A 22 -2.18 7.42 17.70
CA THR A 22 -3.33 8.21 18.15
C THR A 22 -3.73 9.30 17.13
N ASP A 23 -2.76 9.94 16.47
CA ASP A 23 -2.98 11.02 15.47
C ASP A 23 -2.24 10.78 14.14
N GLY A 24 -1.92 9.53 13.86
CA GLY A 24 -1.12 9.14 12.69
C GLY A 24 -1.87 8.22 11.72
N TYR A 25 -1.22 7.96 10.59
CA TYR A 25 -1.56 6.84 9.74
C TYR A 25 -1.09 5.55 10.40
N PRO A 26 -1.84 4.44 10.28
CA PRO A 26 -1.38 3.15 10.78
C PRO A 26 -0.08 2.73 10.08
N LEU A 27 0.84 2.18 10.86
CA LEU A 27 2.03 1.54 10.34
C LEU A 27 1.71 0.06 10.16
N TYR A 28 1.52 -0.37 8.92
CA TYR A 28 1.15 -1.76 8.63
C TYR A 28 2.29 -2.74 8.86
N ARG A 29 1.92 -3.93 9.32
CA ARG A 29 2.81 -5.09 9.40
C ARG A 29 3.48 -5.37 8.05
N ARG A 30 4.82 -5.48 8.06
CA ARG A 30 5.68 -5.85 6.93
C ARG A 30 6.62 -6.96 7.40
N ARG A 31 6.32 -8.20 7.02
CA ARG A 31 7.10 -9.39 7.39
C ARG A 31 8.41 -9.46 6.61
N LYS A 32 9.51 -9.73 7.32
CA LYS A 32 10.78 -10.17 6.70
C LYS A 32 10.63 -11.57 6.11
N PRO A 33 11.47 -11.96 5.14
CA PRO A 33 11.40 -13.30 4.53
C PRO A 33 11.44 -14.44 5.57
N GLU A 34 12.28 -14.29 6.61
CA GLU A 34 12.40 -15.26 7.72
C GLU A 34 11.10 -15.45 8.51
N ASP A 35 10.21 -14.45 8.54
CA ASP A 35 8.92 -14.49 9.24
C ASP A 35 7.76 -14.87 8.29
N GLY A 36 8.07 -15.46 7.13
CA GLY A 36 7.09 -15.78 6.09
C GLY A 36 6.68 -14.58 5.23
N GLY A 37 7.58 -13.58 5.09
CA GLY A 37 7.48 -12.55 4.08
C GLY A 37 7.81 -13.08 2.67
N GLN A 38 7.30 -12.43 1.63
CA GLN A 38 7.54 -12.86 0.26
C GLN A 38 8.68 -12.06 -0.38
N THR A 39 9.36 -12.71 -1.32
CA THR A 39 10.37 -12.09 -2.18
C THR A 39 10.10 -12.45 -3.64
N ALA A 40 10.34 -11.52 -4.55
CA ALA A 40 10.24 -11.73 -5.98
C ALA A 40 11.46 -11.11 -6.67
N THR A 41 12.00 -11.80 -7.67
CA THR A 41 13.09 -11.26 -8.49
C THR A 41 12.50 -10.55 -9.69
N VAL A 42 12.75 -9.25 -9.81
CA VAL A 42 12.28 -8.43 -10.92
C VAL A 42 13.46 -8.16 -11.85
N LYS A 43 13.33 -8.55 -13.12
CA LYS A 43 14.30 -8.22 -14.16
C LYS A 43 14.13 -6.75 -14.56
N MET A 44 15.16 -5.96 -14.36
CA MET A 44 15.32 -4.61 -14.88
C MET A 44 16.17 -4.65 -16.15
N LYS A 45 16.21 -3.53 -16.88
CA LYS A 45 16.87 -3.44 -18.20
C LYS A 45 18.34 -3.87 -18.20
N SER A 46 19.04 -3.70 -17.07
CA SER A 46 20.47 -3.97 -16.94
C SER A 46 20.81 -4.88 -15.76
N ASP A 47 19.83 -5.27 -14.94
CA ASP A 47 20.08 -5.99 -13.69
C ASP A 47 18.86 -6.76 -13.21
N SER A 48 19.05 -7.70 -12.27
CA SER A 48 17.95 -8.35 -11.56
C SER A 48 17.93 -7.87 -10.11
N VAL A 49 16.79 -7.35 -9.66
CA VAL A 49 16.63 -6.84 -8.30
C VAL A 49 15.69 -7.75 -7.53
N VAL A 50 16.11 -8.16 -6.33
CA VAL A 50 15.25 -8.88 -5.39
C VAL A 50 14.39 -7.86 -4.64
N ILE A 51 13.08 -8.00 -4.79
CA ILE A 51 12.07 -7.19 -4.15
C ILE A 51 11.45 -8.00 -3.03
N ASP A 52 11.35 -7.41 -1.84
CA ASP A 52 10.66 -7.98 -0.69
C ASP A 52 9.43 -7.14 -0.29
N ASN A 53 8.76 -7.57 0.78
CA ASN A 53 7.59 -6.89 1.33
C ASN A 53 7.78 -5.40 1.70
N ARG A 54 9.00 -4.87 1.76
CA ARG A 54 9.26 -3.44 2.04
C ARG A 54 8.88 -2.52 0.88
N TRP A 55 8.80 -3.08 -0.32
CA TRP A 55 8.52 -2.34 -1.55
C TRP A 55 7.04 -2.38 -1.95
N ILE A 56 6.25 -3.26 -1.33
CA ILE A 56 4.88 -3.55 -1.73
C ILE A 56 3.88 -2.80 -0.85
N VAL A 57 2.82 -2.25 -1.43
CA VAL A 57 1.71 -1.67 -0.65
C VAL A 57 0.86 -2.82 -0.08
N PRO A 58 0.48 -2.79 1.22
CA PRO A 58 -0.36 -3.82 1.82
C PRO A 58 -1.65 -4.01 1.02
N TYR A 59 -2.05 -5.26 0.85
CA TYR A 59 -3.28 -5.63 0.15
C TYR A 59 -3.96 -6.78 0.90
N ASN A 60 -5.22 -7.01 0.59
CA ASN A 60 -5.94 -8.17 1.07
C ASN A 60 -5.90 -9.29 0.00
N PRO A 61 -5.28 -10.45 0.28
CA PRO A 61 -5.22 -11.56 -0.68
C PRO A 61 -6.58 -12.07 -1.14
N LEU A 62 -7.60 -12.01 -0.27
CA LEU A 62 -8.96 -12.41 -0.60
C LEU A 62 -9.56 -11.44 -1.61
N LEU A 63 -9.44 -10.13 -1.37
CA LEU A 63 -9.95 -9.11 -2.31
C LEU A 63 -9.17 -9.14 -3.63
N LEU A 64 -7.85 -9.33 -3.58
CA LEU A 64 -7.04 -9.47 -4.79
C LEU A 64 -7.53 -10.64 -5.64
N LYS A 65 -7.74 -11.81 -5.04
CA LYS A 65 -8.23 -12.98 -5.76
C LYS A 65 -9.67 -12.83 -6.24
N MET A 66 -10.52 -12.15 -5.46
CA MET A 66 -11.94 -11.96 -5.78
C MET A 66 -12.15 -11.02 -6.97
N PHE A 67 -11.35 -9.96 -7.07
CA PHE A 67 -11.50 -8.91 -8.07
C PHE A 67 -10.41 -8.90 -9.14
N ASP A 68 -9.46 -9.83 -9.08
CA ASP A 68 -8.25 -9.88 -9.92
C ASP A 68 -7.52 -8.53 -10.01
N ALA A 69 -7.52 -7.80 -8.89
CA ALA A 69 -7.04 -6.42 -8.83
C ALA A 69 -6.30 -6.16 -7.53
N HIS A 70 -5.21 -5.38 -7.59
CA HIS A 70 -4.51 -4.95 -6.39
C HIS A 70 -5.31 -3.86 -5.67
N ILE A 71 -6.05 -4.26 -4.63
CA ILE A 71 -6.87 -3.36 -3.83
C ILE A 71 -6.09 -2.97 -2.57
N ASN A 72 -5.80 -1.68 -2.45
CA ASN A 72 -5.24 -1.09 -1.23
C ASN A 72 -6.31 -1.10 -0.13
N VAL A 73 -5.98 -1.64 1.03
CA VAL A 73 -6.87 -1.68 2.20
C VAL A 73 -6.26 -0.83 3.30
N GLU A 74 -7.02 0.16 3.77
CA GLU A 74 -6.56 1.05 4.82
C GLU A 74 -7.40 0.92 6.10
N CYS A 75 -6.74 0.76 7.24
CA CYS A 75 -7.37 0.86 8.55
C CYS A 75 -7.55 2.32 8.94
N CYS A 76 -8.79 2.71 9.21
CA CYS A 76 -9.13 4.07 9.57
C CYS A 76 -9.41 4.17 11.08
N ASN A 77 -8.40 4.55 11.87
CA ASN A 77 -8.50 4.62 13.33
C ASN A 77 -8.27 6.03 13.91
N SER A 78 -8.26 7.07 13.07
CA SER A 78 -8.12 8.46 13.53
C SER A 78 -8.90 9.41 12.64
N VAL A 79 -9.29 10.57 13.19
CA VAL A 79 -9.94 11.65 12.43
C VAL A 79 -9.09 12.05 11.21
N LYS A 80 -7.77 11.98 11.34
CA LYS A 80 -6.82 12.23 10.25
C LYS A 80 -6.92 11.20 9.13
N CYS A 81 -7.10 9.91 9.45
CA CYS A 81 -7.36 8.87 8.46
C CYS A 81 -8.70 9.10 7.74
N ILE A 82 -9.76 9.44 8.49
CA ILE A 82 -11.07 9.75 7.90
C ILE A 82 -10.96 10.92 6.92
N LYS A 83 -10.31 12.01 7.35
CA LYS A 83 -10.08 13.18 6.50
C LYS A 83 -9.27 12.84 5.24
N TYR A 84 -8.31 11.92 5.35
CA TYR A 84 -7.53 11.46 4.20
C TYR A 84 -8.38 10.69 3.19
N ILE A 85 -9.18 9.73 3.65
CA ILE A 85 -10.11 8.98 2.79
C ILE A 85 -11.09 9.95 2.11
N LEU A 86 -11.69 10.86 2.88
CA LEU A 86 -12.58 11.88 2.33
C LEU A 86 -11.85 12.76 1.31
N LYS A 87 -10.60 13.16 1.57
CA LYS A 87 -9.80 13.91 0.60
C LYS A 87 -9.62 13.13 -0.70
N ASP A 88 -9.39 11.82 -0.64
CA ASP A 88 -9.21 11.00 -1.84
C ASP A 88 -10.52 10.78 -2.60
N VAL A 89 -11.66 10.62 -1.92
CA VAL A 89 -12.99 10.59 -2.55
C VAL A 89 -13.33 11.92 -3.24
N HIS A 90 -12.96 13.05 -2.62
CA HIS A 90 -13.30 14.38 -3.12
C HIS A 90 -12.17 15.05 -3.93
N LYS A 91 -11.04 14.35 -4.14
CA LYS A 91 -9.98 14.76 -5.07
C LYS A 91 -10.49 14.51 -6.49
N GLY A 92 -11.44 15.33 -6.92
CA GLY A 92 -12.01 15.40 -8.27
C GLY A 92 -11.78 14.17 -9.14
N SER A 93 -12.62 13.15 -8.99
CA SER A 93 -12.82 12.14 -10.03
C SER A 93 -13.97 12.63 -10.92
N ASP A 94 -13.77 12.60 -12.25
CA ASP A 94 -14.87 12.56 -13.21
C ASP A 94 -15.85 11.50 -12.73
N GLN A 95 -17.00 11.94 -12.22
CA GLN A 95 -18.02 11.04 -11.68
C GLN A 95 -18.56 10.23 -12.86
N VAL A 96 -18.08 9.00 -13.03
CA VAL A 96 -18.72 8.05 -13.94
C VAL A 96 -20.04 7.66 -13.28
N VAL A 97 -21.10 8.36 -13.68
CA VAL A 97 -22.48 8.01 -13.38
C VAL A 97 -22.79 6.75 -14.19
N PHE A 98 -22.87 5.60 -13.53
CA PHE A 98 -23.51 4.44 -14.13
C PHE A 98 -25.02 4.70 -14.14
N ALA A 99 -25.56 5.06 -15.30
CA ALA A 99 -26.99 4.97 -15.54
C ALA A 99 -27.32 3.50 -15.79
N ALA A 100 -28.09 2.89 -14.88
CA ALA A 100 -28.77 1.63 -15.16
C ALA A 100 -30.03 1.97 -15.97
N ASN A 101 -30.09 1.50 -17.21
CA ASN A 101 -31.34 1.45 -17.99
C ASN A 101 -32.16 0.22 -17.58
#